data_AF-A0A8T6HQU0-F1
#
_entry.id   AF-A0A8T6HQU0-F1
#
_cell.length_a   1.000
_cell.length_b   1.000
_cell.length_c   1.000
_cell.angle_alpha   90.00
_cell.angle_beta   90.00
_cell.angle_gamma   90.00
#
_symmetry.space_group_name_H-M   'P 1'
#
loop_
_entity.id
_entity.type
_entity.pdbx_description
1 polymer ?
#
loop_
_entity_poly.entity_id
_entity_poly.type
_entity_poly.pdbx_seq_one_letter_code
_entity_poly.pdbx_strand_id
1 'polypeptide(L)'
;MGSRQVNAEPVYAAAAEWVERCLQRDDSLFTSGREIWSARLLSELRSRFGDQPDETPGRPFLEKLSRQLEGAPAPVVQLMGEVTYVHFLIVWTQDATTERRRIEEVLSLSPEPVQIPPQLVDGLTPGLAGVGQAYHRQRPFGLAVIIEFAEQLKQRTPGEQQRLLADPWAFKEFLLSLEPRSQLLRERPHWGGPQRHALLHLVHPDSFEPIVSLNHKQMIASAFSRSHEVPVEDVDRRLGEIRARLEASTHGESFDFYRRDIRQRWDDDYQAAQWDQLVARERYFLEEGRL
;
A
#
# COMPACT_ATOMS: atom_id res chain seq x y z
N MET A 1 12.28 10.76 -11.97
CA MET A 1 11.43 9.56 -11.84
C MET A 1 10.53 9.51 -13.06
N GLY A 2 10.65 8.48 -13.89
CA GLY A 2 9.66 8.22 -14.93
C GLY A 2 8.45 7.58 -14.27
N SER A 3 7.30 8.25 -14.24
CA SER A 3 6.13 7.71 -13.55
C SER A 3 5.65 6.44 -14.28
N ARG A 4 5.66 5.30 -13.58
CA ARG A 4 5.12 4.03 -14.08
C ARG A 4 3.60 4.07 -14.33
N GLN A 5 2.95 5.14 -13.88
CA GLN A 5 1.53 5.42 -14.06
C GLN A 5 1.30 6.88 -14.39
N VAL A 6 0.40 7.12 -15.33
CA VAL A 6 0.02 8.46 -15.79
C VAL A 6 -0.75 9.20 -14.69
N ASN A 7 -0.41 10.48 -14.44
CA ASN A 7 -1.05 11.37 -13.46
C ASN A 7 -0.89 10.93 -11.99
N ALA A 8 0.15 10.16 -11.67
CA ALA A 8 0.44 9.70 -10.31
C ALA A 8 1.48 10.56 -9.56
N GLU A 9 1.91 11.68 -10.16
CA GLU A 9 2.94 12.56 -9.62
C GLU A 9 2.63 13.07 -8.19
N PRO A 10 1.39 13.48 -7.84
CA PRO A 10 1.07 13.88 -6.47
C PRO A 10 1.26 12.76 -5.45
N VAL A 11 0.91 11.52 -5.82
CA VAL A 11 1.05 10.35 -4.95
C VAL A 11 2.53 10.06 -4.68
N TYR A 12 3.36 10.09 -5.73
CA TYR A 12 4.81 9.88 -5.59
C TYR A 12 5.48 11.02 -4.82
N ALA A 13 5.02 12.26 -4.99
CA ALA A 13 5.50 13.40 -4.20
C ALA A 13 5.20 13.20 -2.70
N ALA A 14 3.97 12.79 -2.35
CA ALA A 14 3.60 12.49 -0.97
C ALA A 14 4.39 11.31 -0.39
N ALA A 15 4.60 10.24 -1.16
CA ALA A 15 5.42 9.11 -0.75
C ALA A 15 6.89 9.52 -0.52
N ALA A 16 7.44 10.36 -1.40
CA ALA A 16 8.79 10.91 -1.23
C ALA A 16 8.91 11.80 0.01
N GLU A 17 7.92 12.66 0.28
CA GLU A 17 7.85 13.45 1.52
C GLU A 17 7.82 12.55 2.76
N TRP A 18 7.03 11.46 2.73
CA TRP A 18 7.00 10.49 3.83
C TRP A 18 8.38 9.84 4.04
N VAL A 19 9.05 9.39 2.99
CA VAL A 19 10.39 8.80 3.12
C VAL A 19 11.39 9.82 3.68
N GLU A 20 11.46 11.02 3.11
CA GLU A 20 12.47 12.01 3.44
C GLU A 20 12.27 12.66 4.82
N ARG A 21 11.02 12.94 5.18
CA ARG A 21 10.69 13.70 6.39
C ARG A 21 10.40 12.78 7.57
N CYS A 22 9.78 11.63 7.33
CA CYS A 22 9.27 10.78 8.39
C CYS A 22 10.08 9.50 8.60
N LEU A 23 10.62 8.89 7.55
CA LEU A 23 11.46 7.69 7.71
C LEU A 23 12.92 8.05 7.96
N GLN A 24 13.50 8.96 7.18
CA GLN A 24 14.89 9.41 7.34
C GLN A 24 15.10 10.36 8.52
N ARG A 25 14.05 11.08 8.93
CA ARG A 25 14.03 12.01 10.07
C ARG A 25 12.78 11.73 10.89
N ASP A 26 12.61 12.37 12.04
CA ASP A 26 11.45 12.09 12.90
C ASP A 26 10.26 13.02 12.66
N ASP A 27 10.29 13.82 11.59
CA ASP A 27 9.31 14.87 11.29
C ASP A 27 7.92 14.31 10.90
N SER A 28 7.01 15.20 10.56
CA SER A 28 5.60 14.94 10.29
C SER A 28 5.20 15.29 8.86
N LEU A 29 4.25 14.52 8.32
CA LEU A 29 3.53 14.88 7.10
C LEU A 29 2.56 16.04 7.33
N PHE A 30 1.84 16.05 8.45
CA PHE A 30 0.74 17.00 8.68
C PHE A 30 1.16 18.28 9.42
N THR A 31 2.19 18.21 10.26
CA THR A 31 2.68 19.35 11.05
C THR A 31 4.20 19.46 11.01
N SER A 32 4.70 20.06 9.93
CA SER A 32 6.13 20.27 9.69
C SER A 32 6.89 20.84 10.88
N GLY A 33 8.05 20.24 11.18
CA GLY A 33 8.91 20.57 12.32
C GLY A 33 8.53 19.86 13.62
N ARG A 34 7.54 18.97 13.63
CA ARG A 34 7.15 18.19 14.82
C ARG A 34 7.59 16.74 14.68
N GLU A 35 8.17 16.20 15.76
CA GLU A 35 8.75 14.85 15.81
C GLU A 35 7.70 13.72 15.90
N ILE A 36 6.75 13.66 14.94
CA ILE A 36 5.60 12.75 14.95
C ILE A 36 6.00 11.30 14.64
N TRP A 37 6.90 11.07 13.68
CA TRP A 37 7.38 9.72 13.31
C TRP A 37 8.59 9.24 14.13
N SER A 38 8.78 9.80 15.33
CA SER A 38 9.84 9.37 16.25
C SER A 38 9.63 7.95 16.75
N ALA A 39 10.74 7.26 17.05
CA ALA A 39 10.73 5.91 17.62
C ALA A 39 9.83 5.80 18.87
N ARG A 40 9.80 6.85 19.70
CA ARG A 40 8.99 6.94 20.91
C ARG A 40 7.49 6.89 20.61
N LEU A 41 7.01 7.72 19.68
CA LEU A 41 5.58 7.78 19.35
C LEU A 41 5.13 6.53 18.58
N LEU A 42 5.99 5.98 17.71
CA LEU A 42 5.75 4.69 17.04
C LEU A 42 5.61 3.55 18.05
N SER A 43 6.45 3.50 19.08
CA SER A 43 6.37 2.48 20.11
C SER A 43 5.12 2.61 20.98
N GLU A 44 4.74 3.84 21.35
CA GLU A 44 3.50 4.09 22.08
C GLU A 44 2.27 3.71 21.23
N LEU A 45 2.25 4.08 19.95
CA LEU A 45 1.17 3.72 19.04
C LEU A 45 1.07 2.20 18.85
N ARG A 46 2.19 1.51 18.65
CA ARG A 46 2.26 0.03 18.59
C ARG A 46 1.68 -0.60 19.85
N SER A 47 2.03 -0.07 21.02
CA SER A 47 1.53 -0.59 22.30
C SER A 47 0.02 -0.41 22.47
N ARG A 48 -0.55 0.71 22.03
CA ARG A 48 -1.99 0.99 22.15
C ARG A 48 -2.82 0.24 21.13
N PHE A 49 -2.37 0.24 19.88
CA PHE A 49 -3.12 -0.30 18.76
C PHE A 49 -2.84 -1.79 18.48
N GLY A 50 -1.56 -2.16 18.50
CA GLY A 50 -1.09 -3.48 18.10
C GLY A 50 -1.00 -4.49 19.25
N ASP A 51 -0.52 -4.10 20.43
CA ASP A 51 -0.41 -5.01 21.58
C ASP A 51 -1.75 -5.28 22.25
N GLN A 52 -2.72 -4.38 22.08
CA GLN A 52 -4.06 -4.48 22.66
C GLN A 52 -5.14 -4.36 21.57
N PRO A 53 -5.24 -5.33 20.65
CA PRO A 53 -6.21 -5.28 19.58
C PRO A 53 -7.65 -5.35 20.12
N ASP A 54 -8.52 -4.42 19.73
CA ASP A 54 -9.96 -4.53 20.04
C ASP A 54 -10.65 -5.47 19.04
N GLU A 55 -10.76 -6.75 19.44
CA GLU A 55 -11.39 -7.79 18.64
C GLU A 55 -12.92 -7.84 18.77
N THR A 56 -13.57 -6.89 19.46
CA THR A 56 -15.01 -6.94 19.74
C THR A 56 -15.84 -7.12 18.46
N PRO A 57 -16.60 -8.22 18.31
CA PRO A 57 -17.36 -8.48 17.08
C PRO A 57 -18.39 -7.38 16.79
N GLY A 58 -18.61 -7.09 15.51
CA GLY A 58 -19.66 -6.16 15.07
C GLY A 58 -19.39 -4.67 15.31
N ARG A 59 -18.37 -4.29 16.08
CA ARG A 59 -18.01 -2.87 16.27
C ARG A 59 -17.27 -2.31 15.06
N PRO A 60 -17.64 -1.10 14.58
CA PRO A 60 -16.91 -0.40 13.53
C PRO A 60 -15.45 -0.14 13.91
N PHE A 61 -14.59 -0.08 12.88
CA PHE A 61 -13.16 0.18 13.05
C PHE A 61 -12.86 1.45 13.86
N LEU A 62 -13.54 2.58 13.57
CA LEU A 62 -13.28 3.85 14.25
C LEU A 62 -13.64 3.79 15.74
N GLU A 63 -14.70 3.08 16.11
CA GLU A 63 -15.10 2.92 17.51
C GLU A 63 -14.08 2.10 18.29
N LYS A 64 -13.59 1.02 17.69
CA LYS A 64 -12.49 0.21 18.23
C LYS A 64 -11.23 1.05 18.41
N LEU A 65 -10.85 1.80 17.38
CA LEU A 65 -9.67 2.66 17.40
C LEU A 65 -9.78 3.74 18.48
N SER A 66 -10.96 4.36 18.65
CA SER A 66 -11.22 5.34 19.70
C SER A 66 -10.96 4.77 21.10
N ARG A 67 -11.44 3.55 21.37
CA ARG A 67 -11.17 2.84 22.64
C ARG A 67 -9.68 2.54 22.82
N GLN A 68 -9.00 2.11 21.76
CA GLN A 68 -7.55 1.82 21.81
C GLN A 68 -6.69 3.08 22.02
N LEU A 69 -7.15 4.23 21.52
CA LEU A 69 -6.45 5.52 21.65
C LEU A 69 -6.95 6.36 22.84
N GLU A 70 -7.80 5.80 23.71
CA GLU A 70 -8.30 6.52 24.88
C GLU A 70 -7.14 7.00 25.77
N GLY A 71 -7.14 8.28 26.11
CA GLY A 71 -6.07 8.92 26.88
C GLY A 71 -4.72 9.01 26.15
N ALA A 72 -4.66 8.79 24.84
CA ALA A 72 -3.44 9.01 24.07
C ALA A 72 -3.14 10.52 23.91
N PRO A 73 -1.86 10.93 24.01
CA PRO A 73 -1.45 12.29 23.66
C PRO A 73 -1.80 12.64 22.20
N ALA A 74 -2.13 13.90 21.93
CA ALA A 74 -2.47 14.37 20.57
C ALA A 74 -1.44 13.94 19.49
N PRO A 75 -0.11 13.97 19.73
CA PRO A 75 0.87 13.47 18.75
C PRO A 75 0.72 12.00 18.37
N VAL A 76 0.26 11.13 19.27
CA VAL A 76 0.03 9.69 19.00
C VAL A 76 -1.19 9.51 18.08
N VAL A 77 -2.25 10.28 18.34
CA VAL A 77 -3.45 10.26 17.48
C VAL A 77 -3.12 10.83 16.10
N GLN A 78 -2.33 11.91 16.04
CA GLN A 78 -1.82 12.44 14.77
C GLN A 78 -1.01 11.39 14.00
N LEU A 79 -0.08 10.69 14.67
CA LEU A 79 0.69 9.62 14.04
C LEU A 79 -0.21 8.53 13.46
N MET A 80 -1.29 8.14 14.14
CA MET A 80 -2.26 7.19 13.57
C MET A 80 -2.96 7.74 12.32
N GLY A 81 -3.28 9.04 12.30
CA GLY A 81 -3.79 9.72 11.10
C GLY A 81 -2.81 9.67 9.93
N GLU A 82 -1.52 9.95 10.17
CA GLU A 82 -0.47 9.90 9.15
C GLU A 82 -0.19 8.47 8.65
N VAL A 83 -0.20 7.47 9.53
CA VAL A 83 -0.12 6.05 9.15
C VAL A 83 -1.32 5.66 8.28
N THR A 84 -2.51 6.14 8.62
CA THR A 84 -3.73 5.91 7.84
C THR A 84 -3.65 6.57 6.46
N TYR A 85 -3.04 7.76 6.37
CA TYR A 85 -2.76 8.43 5.11
C TYR A 85 -1.82 7.61 4.21
N VAL A 86 -0.69 7.15 4.76
CA VAL A 86 0.27 6.30 4.02
C VAL A 86 -0.39 5.00 3.54
N HIS A 87 -1.28 4.40 4.33
CA HIS A 87 -2.06 3.22 3.92
C HIS A 87 -2.93 3.48 2.67
N PHE A 88 -3.44 4.70 2.51
CA PHE A 88 -4.31 5.07 1.39
C PHE A 88 -3.57 5.56 0.15
N LEU A 89 -2.30 5.98 0.24
CA LEU A 89 -1.52 6.46 -0.92
C LEU A 89 -1.52 5.45 -2.10
N ILE A 90 -1.41 4.16 -1.81
CA ILE A 90 -1.41 3.13 -2.87
C ILE A 90 -2.80 2.91 -3.48
N VAL A 91 -3.89 3.26 -2.78
CA VAL A 91 -5.24 2.83 -3.16
C VAL A 91 -5.76 3.65 -4.33
N TRP A 92 -5.97 3.00 -5.46
CA TRP A 92 -6.53 3.68 -6.61
C TRP A 92 -8.01 4.04 -6.38
N THR A 93 -8.36 5.31 -6.62
CA THR A 93 -9.72 5.85 -6.56
C THR A 93 -9.88 6.99 -7.56
N GLN A 94 -11.12 7.21 -8.02
CA GLN A 94 -11.46 8.37 -8.85
C GLN A 94 -11.69 9.64 -8.01
N ASP A 95 -11.96 9.47 -6.71
CA ASP A 95 -12.27 10.53 -5.76
C ASP A 95 -11.80 10.12 -4.36
N ALA A 96 -10.87 10.88 -3.78
CA ALA A 96 -10.34 10.65 -2.44
C ALA A 96 -11.24 11.12 -1.29
N THR A 97 -12.48 11.57 -1.55
CA THR A 97 -13.41 12.03 -0.50
C THR A 97 -13.59 11.00 0.62
N THR A 98 -13.63 9.70 0.29
CA THR A 98 -13.79 8.65 1.30
C THR A 98 -12.51 8.45 2.13
N GLU A 99 -11.36 8.38 1.48
CA GLU A 99 -10.04 8.20 2.08
C GLU A 99 -9.72 9.37 3.00
N ARG A 100 -9.90 10.60 2.50
CA ARG A 100 -9.77 11.85 3.26
C ARG A 100 -10.65 11.85 4.50
N ARG A 101 -11.95 11.57 4.34
CA ARG A 101 -12.90 11.54 5.46
C ARG A 101 -12.49 10.51 6.52
N ARG A 102 -11.96 9.35 6.12
CA ARG A 102 -11.47 8.33 7.06
C ARG A 102 -10.24 8.79 7.85
N ILE A 103 -9.34 9.55 7.22
CA ILE A 103 -8.18 10.13 7.91
C ILE A 103 -8.64 11.23 8.89
N GLU A 104 -9.56 12.10 8.45
CA GLU A 104 -10.16 13.14 9.30
C GLU A 104 -10.94 12.55 10.48
N GLU A 105 -11.66 11.44 10.27
CA GLU A 105 -12.32 10.67 11.34
C GLU A 105 -11.32 10.20 12.40
N VAL A 106 -10.14 9.69 12.01
CA VAL A 106 -9.07 9.32 12.94
C VAL A 106 -8.52 10.55 13.67
N LEU A 107 -8.23 11.63 12.94
CA LEU A 107 -7.69 12.86 13.52
C LEU A 107 -8.66 13.51 14.52
N SER A 108 -9.98 13.37 14.30
CA SER A 108 -11.00 13.89 15.21
C SER A 108 -11.07 13.20 16.56
N LEU A 109 -10.39 12.05 16.73
CA LEU A 109 -10.20 11.41 18.04
C LEU A 109 -9.20 12.19 18.92
N SER A 110 -8.41 13.10 18.34
CA SER A 110 -7.44 13.90 19.06
C SER A 110 -8.14 15.04 19.81
N PRO A 111 -7.70 15.39 21.04
CA PRO A 111 -8.14 16.62 21.69
C PRO A 111 -7.65 17.87 20.95
N GLU A 112 -6.59 17.75 20.13
CA GLU A 112 -6.03 18.81 19.29
C GLU A 112 -5.95 18.28 17.84
N PRO A 113 -7.06 18.24 17.10
CA PRO A 113 -7.07 17.68 15.75
C PRO A 113 -6.31 18.59 14.78
N VAL A 114 -5.35 18.02 14.05
CA VAL A 114 -4.64 18.71 12.97
C VAL A 114 -5.40 18.54 11.65
N GLN A 115 -5.06 19.38 10.67
CA GLN A 115 -5.62 19.30 9.32
C GLN A 115 -4.63 18.59 8.39
N ILE A 116 -5.16 17.94 7.35
CA ILE A 116 -4.33 17.38 6.27
C ILE A 116 -3.91 18.56 5.37
N PRO A 117 -2.60 18.78 5.13
CA PRO A 117 -2.14 19.80 4.21
C PRO A 117 -2.76 19.61 2.80
N PRO A 118 -3.22 20.68 2.12
CA PRO A 118 -3.90 20.56 0.82
C PRO A 118 -3.12 19.75 -0.22
N GLN A 119 -1.79 19.94 -0.30
CA GLN A 119 -0.94 19.20 -1.24
C GLN A 119 -0.90 17.69 -0.96
N LEU A 120 -1.11 17.28 0.30
CA LEU A 120 -1.19 15.87 0.66
C LEU A 120 -2.58 15.29 0.33
N VAL A 121 -3.64 16.09 0.32
CA VAL A 121 -4.95 15.65 -0.17
C VAL A 121 -4.87 15.26 -1.65
N ASP A 122 -4.15 16.04 -2.45
CA ASP A 122 -3.91 15.71 -3.86
C ASP A 122 -3.18 14.38 -4.02
N GLY A 123 -2.28 14.04 -3.08
CA GLY A 123 -1.58 12.75 -3.04
C GLY A 123 -2.47 11.51 -2.81
N LEU A 124 -3.75 11.67 -2.51
CA LEU A 124 -4.70 10.55 -2.36
C LEU A 124 -5.41 10.17 -3.66
N THR A 125 -5.26 10.94 -4.75
CA THR A 125 -5.92 10.69 -6.05
C THR A 125 -4.92 10.81 -7.19
N PRO A 126 -4.94 9.94 -8.21
CA PRO A 126 -5.84 8.80 -8.36
C PRO A 126 -5.42 7.58 -7.56
N GLY A 127 -4.32 7.62 -6.80
CA GLY A 127 -3.70 6.44 -6.21
C GLY A 127 -3.01 5.55 -7.24
N LEU A 128 -2.54 4.37 -6.84
CA LEU A 128 -1.60 3.58 -7.65
C LEU A 128 -2.06 2.16 -8.00
N ALA A 129 -2.86 1.52 -7.17
CA ALA A 129 -3.22 0.13 -7.34
C ALA A 129 -4.69 -0.11 -7.04
N GLY A 130 -5.36 -0.84 -7.94
CA GLY A 130 -6.65 -1.45 -7.62
C GLY A 130 -6.46 -2.49 -6.52
N VAL A 131 -6.77 -2.14 -5.28
CA VAL A 131 -6.61 -3.03 -4.14
C VAL A 131 -7.82 -3.97 -3.99
N GLY A 132 -7.56 -5.24 -3.66
CA GLY A 132 -8.62 -6.21 -3.45
C GLY A 132 -9.35 -6.06 -2.11
N GLN A 133 -10.49 -6.74 -1.96
CA GLN A 133 -11.29 -6.71 -0.73
C GLN A 133 -10.51 -7.11 0.52
N ALA A 134 -9.50 -7.98 0.39
CA ALA A 134 -8.63 -8.33 1.50
C ALA A 134 -7.86 -7.11 2.05
N TYR A 135 -7.40 -6.18 1.20
CA TYR A 135 -6.68 -4.98 1.62
C TYR A 135 -7.54 -4.11 2.54
N HIS A 136 -8.79 -3.86 2.17
CA HIS A 136 -9.72 -3.08 2.97
C HIS A 136 -10.14 -3.80 4.25
N ARG A 137 -10.45 -5.11 4.18
CA ARG A 137 -10.85 -5.90 5.36
C ARG A 137 -9.70 -6.06 6.37
N GLN A 138 -8.47 -6.18 5.88
CA GLN A 138 -7.28 -6.34 6.72
C GLN A 138 -6.61 -5.01 7.07
N ARG A 139 -7.31 -3.87 6.91
CA ARG A 139 -6.77 -2.54 7.23
C ARG A 139 -6.03 -2.49 8.58
N PRO A 140 -6.56 -3.04 9.70
CA PRO A 140 -5.83 -2.97 10.97
C PRO A 140 -4.42 -3.58 10.90
N PHE A 141 -4.26 -4.67 10.16
CA PHE A 141 -2.98 -5.34 9.96
C PHE A 141 -2.08 -4.55 9.02
N GLY A 142 -2.63 -3.89 7.99
CA GLY A 142 -1.89 -2.95 7.15
C GLY A 142 -1.32 -1.78 7.96
N LEU A 143 -2.13 -1.14 8.80
CA LEU A 143 -1.67 -0.06 9.68
C LEU A 143 -0.59 -0.55 10.64
N ALA A 144 -0.77 -1.73 11.25
CA ALA A 144 0.24 -2.33 12.13
C ALA A 144 1.56 -2.63 11.40
N VAL A 145 1.52 -3.09 10.15
CA VAL A 145 2.71 -3.29 9.32
C VAL A 145 3.47 -1.98 9.13
N ILE A 146 2.79 -0.87 8.82
CA ILE A 146 3.45 0.45 8.65
C ILE A 146 4.09 0.90 9.97
N ILE A 147 3.37 0.76 11.09
CA ILE A 147 3.85 1.15 12.42
C ILE A 147 5.09 0.36 12.80
N GLU A 148 5.04 -0.97 12.70
CA GLU A 148 6.15 -1.83 13.08
C GLU A 148 7.34 -1.72 12.14
N PHE A 149 7.10 -1.57 10.83
CA PHE A 149 8.14 -1.27 9.86
C PHE A 149 8.91 0.00 10.27
N ALA A 150 8.19 1.10 10.48
CA ALA A 150 8.80 2.37 10.84
C ALA A 150 9.51 2.28 12.21
N GLU A 151 8.89 1.67 13.23
CA GLU A 151 9.51 1.49 14.54
C GLU A 151 10.83 0.69 14.44
N GLN A 152 10.82 -0.42 13.70
CA GLN A 152 11.99 -1.29 13.54
C GLN A 152 13.09 -0.66 12.70
N LEU A 153 12.74 0.19 11.74
CA LEU A 153 13.69 0.99 10.97
C LEU A 153 14.36 2.02 11.89
N LYS A 154 13.58 2.75 12.69
CA LYS A 154 14.09 3.80 13.60
C LYS A 154 15.04 3.28 14.69
N GLN A 155 14.98 1.97 14.98
CA GLN A 155 15.90 1.32 15.92
C GLN A 155 17.23 0.90 15.29
N ARG A 156 17.38 1.01 13.97
CA ARG A 156 18.66 0.79 13.29
C ARG A 156 19.56 2.00 13.47
N THR A 157 20.86 1.80 13.30
CA THR A 157 21.82 2.91 13.29
C THR A 157 21.52 3.83 12.10
N PRO A 158 21.88 5.13 12.16
CA PRO A 158 21.61 6.05 11.05
C PRO A 158 22.16 5.57 9.69
N GLY A 159 23.35 4.98 9.67
CA GLY A 159 23.94 4.42 8.45
C GLY A 159 23.16 3.22 7.89
N GLU A 160 22.63 2.38 8.78
CA GLU A 160 21.80 1.24 8.39
C GLU A 160 20.42 1.69 7.91
N GLN A 161 19.80 2.70 8.54
CA GLN A 161 18.56 3.31 8.06
C GLN A 161 18.73 3.87 6.63
N GLN A 162 19.82 4.61 6.40
CA GLN A 162 20.14 5.16 5.08
C GLN A 162 20.33 4.06 4.05
N ARG A 163 21.09 3.00 4.38
CA ARG A 163 21.30 1.85 3.48
C ARG A 163 19.99 1.17 3.12
N LEU A 164 19.15 0.87 4.12
CA LEU A 164 17.88 0.19 3.94
C LEU A 164 16.88 1.01 3.10
N LEU A 165 16.89 2.34 3.19
CA LEU A 165 16.01 3.20 2.38
C LEU A 165 16.58 3.53 1.00
N ALA A 166 17.88 3.33 0.76
CA ALA A 166 18.53 3.63 -0.51
C ALA A 166 18.57 2.43 -1.47
N ASP A 167 18.77 1.22 -0.95
CA ASP A 167 18.83 0.00 -1.76
C ASP A 167 17.47 -0.72 -1.77
N PRO A 168 16.79 -0.83 -2.94
CA PRO A 168 15.48 -1.45 -3.05
C PRO A 168 15.45 -2.91 -2.59
N TRP A 169 16.54 -3.64 -2.77
CA TRP A 169 16.59 -5.07 -2.44
C TRP A 169 16.86 -5.27 -0.95
N ALA A 170 17.74 -4.45 -0.37
CA ALA A 170 17.91 -4.42 1.08
C ALA A 170 16.63 -3.98 1.79
N PHE A 171 15.92 -2.99 1.25
CA PHE A 171 14.60 -2.56 1.72
C PHE A 171 13.61 -3.71 1.72
N LYS A 172 13.53 -4.43 0.59
CA LYS A 172 12.63 -5.58 0.43
C LYS A 172 12.93 -6.69 1.43
N GLU A 173 14.19 -7.07 1.54
CA GLU A 173 14.62 -8.10 2.49
C GLU A 173 14.20 -7.72 3.90
N PHE A 174 14.56 -6.51 4.35
CA PHE A 174 14.20 -5.99 5.67
C PHE A 174 12.69 -5.97 5.93
N LEU A 175 11.90 -5.45 4.99
CA LEU A 175 10.45 -5.32 5.14
C LEU A 175 9.73 -6.67 5.18
N LEU A 176 10.17 -7.62 4.35
CA LEU A 176 9.55 -8.95 4.27
C LEU A 176 10.03 -9.89 5.38
N SER A 177 11.20 -9.62 5.97
CA SER A 177 11.73 -10.33 7.14
C SER A 177 11.39 -9.67 8.47
N LEU A 178 10.43 -8.75 8.53
CA LEU A 178 10.03 -8.12 9.79
C LEU A 178 9.52 -9.15 10.78
N GLU A 179 10.17 -9.20 11.94
CA GLU A 179 9.71 -10.00 13.07
C GLU A 179 8.52 -9.32 13.75
N PRO A 180 7.34 -9.97 13.83
CA PRO A 180 6.15 -9.37 14.44
C PRO A 180 6.34 -9.04 15.92
N ARG A 181 6.15 -7.77 16.28
CA ARG A 181 6.28 -7.25 17.65
C ARG A 181 4.96 -6.98 18.35
N SER A 182 3.90 -6.68 17.62
CA SER A 182 2.58 -6.52 18.22
C SER A 182 1.90 -7.87 18.41
N GLN A 183 0.98 -7.94 19.37
CA GLN A 183 0.09 -9.10 19.52
C GLN A 183 -0.70 -9.34 18.22
N LEU A 184 -1.24 -8.26 17.63
CA LEU A 184 -2.01 -8.30 16.39
C LEU A 184 -1.26 -9.00 15.24
N LEU A 185 0.01 -8.64 14.99
CA LEU A 185 0.79 -9.29 13.93
C LEU A 185 1.34 -10.67 14.33
N ARG A 186 1.63 -10.93 15.61
CA ARG A 186 2.06 -12.27 16.07
C ARG A 186 0.97 -13.33 15.87
N GLU A 187 -0.28 -12.97 16.11
CA GLU A 187 -1.40 -13.91 15.96
C GLU A 187 -1.71 -14.20 14.49
N ARG A 188 -1.49 -13.24 13.59
CA ARG A 188 -1.74 -13.40 12.14
C ARG A 188 -0.61 -12.80 11.30
N PRO A 189 0.59 -13.43 11.28
CA PRO A 189 1.80 -12.85 10.70
C PRO A 189 1.72 -12.63 9.18
N HIS A 190 0.92 -13.44 8.49
CA HIS A 190 0.69 -13.34 7.05
C HIS A 190 -0.34 -12.24 6.65
N TRP A 191 -1.09 -11.69 7.61
CA TRP A 191 -2.02 -10.60 7.33
C TRP A 191 -1.27 -9.29 7.12
N GLY A 192 -1.86 -8.37 6.34
CA GLY A 192 -1.16 -7.16 5.91
C GLY A 192 -0.04 -7.43 4.88
N GLY A 193 0.06 -8.64 4.32
CA GLY A 193 0.96 -8.96 3.20
C GLY A 193 0.83 -7.97 2.03
N PRO A 194 -0.40 -7.63 1.59
CA PRO A 194 -0.59 -6.59 0.57
C PRO A 194 -0.03 -5.22 0.95
N GLN A 195 -0.07 -4.83 2.23
CA GLN A 195 0.54 -3.59 2.69
C GLN A 195 2.06 -3.61 2.51
N ARG A 196 2.72 -4.75 2.78
CA ARG A 196 4.17 -4.86 2.59
C ARG A 196 4.53 -4.59 1.12
N HIS A 197 3.80 -5.19 0.17
CA HIS A 197 4.03 -4.90 -1.24
C HIS A 197 3.66 -3.48 -1.67
N ALA A 198 2.64 -2.86 -1.05
CA ALA A 198 2.36 -1.45 -1.24
C ALA A 198 3.55 -0.56 -0.81
N LEU A 199 4.13 -0.85 0.36
CA LEU A 199 5.30 -0.12 0.87
C LEU A 199 6.53 -0.29 -0.03
N LEU A 200 6.77 -1.49 -0.60
CA LEU A 200 7.84 -1.68 -1.59
C LEU A 200 7.71 -0.69 -2.75
N HIS A 201 6.51 -0.58 -3.32
CA HIS A 201 6.28 0.31 -4.44
C HIS A 201 6.31 1.80 -4.04
N LEU A 202 5.74 2.18 -2.89
CA LEU A 202 5.75 3.57 -2.42
C LEU A 202 7.18 4.09 -2.17
N VAL A 203 8.07 3.24 -1.64
CA VAL A 203 9.46 3.64 -1.33
C VAL A 203 10.38 3.52 -2.55
N HIS A 204 10.21 2.47 -3.36
CA HIS A 204 11.03 2.20 -4.54
C HIS A 204 10.17 1.95 -5.79
N PRO A 205 9.48 3.00 -6.30
CA PRO A 205 8.54 2.86 -7.40
C PRO A 205 9.21 2.42 -8.71
N ASP A 206 10.51 2.70 -8.88
CA ASP A 206 11.32 2.30 -10.04
C ASP A 206 11.84 0.85 -9.95
N SER A 207 11.66 0.16 -8.83
CA SER A 207 12.10 -1.24 -8.65
C SER A 207 10.94 -2.21 -8.55
N PHE A 208 9.85 -1.81 -7.91
CA PHE A 208 8.70 -2.69 -7.67
C PHE A 208 7.46 -2.22 -8.44
N GLU A 209 6.69 -3.14 -8.99
CA GLU A 209 5.42 -2.82 -9.64
C GLU A 209 4.36 -2.34 -8.62
N PRO A 210 3.39 -1.47 -9.03
CA PRO A 210 2.22 -1.09 -8.23
C PRO A 210 1.21 -2.25 -8.09
N ILE A 211 1.69 -3.42 -7.69
CA ILE A 211 0.92 -4.66 -7.54
C ILE A 211 1.04 -5.09 -6.09
N VAL A 212 -0.04 -4.96 -5.32
CA VAL A 212 -0.04 -5.33 -3.90
C VAL A 212 -0.24 -6.84 -3.67
N SER A 213 -0.76 -7.56 -4.66
CA SER A 213 -1.05 -9.00 -4.56
C SER A 213 0.15 -9.83 -4.98
N LEU A 214 0.77 -10.56 -4.03
CA LEU A 214 1.84 -11.52 -4.33
C LEU A 214 1.38 -12.58 -5.34
N ASN A 215 0.14 -13.05 -5.21
CA ASN A 215 -0.44 -14.01 -6.15
C ASN A 215 -0.47 -13.45 -7.58
N HIS A 216 -0.92 -12.20 -7.77
CA HIS A 216 -0.90 -11.59 -9.10
C HIS A 216 0.52 -11.41 -9.63
N LYS A 217 1.48 -11.03 -8.78
CA LYS A 217 2.90 -10.98 -9.16
C LYS A 217 3.38 -12.34 -9.70
N GLN A 218 3.03 -13.43 -9.03
CA GLN A 218 3.39 -14.79 -9.44
C GLN A 218 2.68 -15.22 -10.73
N MET A 219 1.38 -14.92 -10.88
CA MET A 219 0.63 -15.21 -12.10
C MET A 219 1.20 -14.48 -13.32
N ILE A 220 1.51 -13.18 -13.18
CA ILE A 220 2.16 -12.39 -14.23
C ILE A 220 3.55 -12.96 -14.53
N ALA A 221 4.36 -13.22 -13.50
CA ALA A 221 5.68 -13.80 -13.69
C ALA A 221 5.61 -15.12 -14.47
N SER A 222 4.69 -16.01 -14.11
CA SER A 222 4.47 -17.29 -14.78
C SER A 222 4.02 -17.12 -16.23
N ALA A 223 2.97 -16.34 -16.48
CA ALA A 223 2.37 -16.16 -17.81
C ALA A 223 3.31 -15.52 -18.85
N PHE A 224 4.27 -14.73 -18.38
CA PHE A 224 5.24 -14.03 -19.23
C PHE A 224 6.65 -14.61 -19.17
N SER A 225 6.85 -15.73 -18.46
CA SER A 225 8.13 -16.45 -18.47
C SER A 225 8.36 -17.14 -19.82
N ARG A 226 9.60 -17.12 -20.31
CA ARG A 226 9.99 -17.88 -21.50
C ARG A 226 10.60 -19.22 -21.10
N SER A 227 10.40 -20.25 -21.92
CA SER A 227 10.86 -21.62 -21.66
C SER A 227 12.39 -21.79 -21.51
N HIS A 228 13.17 -20.81 -21.94
CA HIS A 228 14.64 -20.83 -21.91
C HIS A 228 15.24 -19.87 -20.86
N GLU A 229 14.40 -19.18 -20.08
CA GLU A 229 14.90 -18.27 -19.04
C GLU A 229 15.38 -19.03 -17.82
N VAL A 230 16.56 -18.67 -17.31
CA VAL A 230 17.07 -19.18 -16.03
C VAL A 230 16.06 -18.80 -14.94
N PRO A 231 15.67 -19.71 -14.03
CA PRO A 231 14.77 -19.38 -12.93
C PRO A 231 15.35 -18.25 -12.06
N VAL A 232 14.68 -17.11 -12.05
CA VAL A 232 14.88 -16.05 -11.05
C VAL A 232 13.97 -16.37 -9.87
N GLU A 233 14.54 -16.63 -8.70
CA GLU A 233 13.76 -16.99 -7.50
C GLU A 233 12.89 -15.83 -7.01
N ASP A 234 13.39 -14.60 -7.11
CA ASP A 234 12.67 -13.41 -6.67
C ASP A 234 11.65 -12.93 -7.72
N VAL A 235 10.37 -13.01 -7.39
CA VAL A 235 9.27 -12.62 -8.27
C VAL A 235 9.33 -11.15 -8.72
N ASP A 236 9.83 -10.23 -7.90
CA ASP A 236 9.92 -8.80 -8.26
C ASP A 236 11.07 -8.55 -9.22
N ARG A 237 12.21 -9.26 -9.07
CA ARG A 237 13.28 -9.24 -10.08
C ARG A 237 12.78 -9.75 -11.42
N ARG A 238 12.04 -10.87 -11.40
CA ARG A 238 11.42 -11.43 -12.61
C ARG A 238 10.45 -10.43 -13.26
N LEU A 239 9.63 -9.74 -12.47
CA LEU A 239 8.73 -8.71 -12.98
C LEU A 239 9.51 -7.55 -13.62
N GLY A 240 10.63 -7.12 -13.05
CA GLY A 240 11.50 -6.11 -13.64
C GLY A 240 12.03 -6.51 -15.03
N GLU A 241 12.47 -7.76 -15.19
CA GLU A 241 12.89 -8.31 -16.50
C GLU A 241 11.73 -8.34 -17.50
N ILE A 242 10.56 -8.78 -17.04
CA ILE A 242 9.33 -8.84 -17.87
C ILE A 242 8.93 -7.43 -18.31
N ARG A 243 8.94 -6.45 -17.40
CA ARG A 243 8.64 -5.05 -17.70
C ARG A 243 9.59 -4.50 -18.75
N ALA A 244 10.90 -4.55 -18.52
CA ALA A 244 11.89 -4.01 -19.45
C ALA A 244 11.74 -4.59 -20.87
N ARG A 245 11.43 -5.88 -20.96
CA ARG A 245 11.17 -6.55 -22.24
C ARG A 245 9.88 -6.09 -22.91
N LEU A 246 8.79 -5.93 -22.17
CA LEU A 246 7.49 -5.49 -22.70
C LEU A 246 7.48 -4.00 -23.09
N GLU A 247 8.22 -3.16 -22.35
CA GLU A 247 8.44 -1.75 -22.68
C GLU A 247 9.16 -1.62 -24.03
N ALA A 248 10.26 -2.38 -24.21
CA ALA A 248 11.06 -2.35 -25.43
C ALA A 248 10.34 -2.88 -26.69
N SER A 249 9.33 -3.76 -26.53
CA SER A 249 8.74 -4.44 -27.68
C SER A 249 7.45 -3.82 -28.20
N THR A 250 6.53 -3.37 -27.33
CA THR A 250 5.13 -3.23 -27.77
C THR A 250 4.28 -2.21 -27.01
N HIS A 251 4.68 -1.76 -25.81
CA HIS A 251 3.73 -1.11 -24.90
C HIS A 251 4.13 0.27 -24.35
N GLY A 252 5.36 0.75 -24.63
CA GLY A 252 5.87 2.03 -24.13
C GLY A 252 6.22 2.00 -22.64
N GLU A 253 6.84 3.07 -22.13
CA GLU A 253 7.46 3.13 -20.80
C GLU A 253 6.47 3.15 -19.61
N SER A 254 5.17 3.36 -19.85
CA SER A 254 4.17 3.57 -18.79
C SER A 254 2.98 2.61 -18.87
N PHE A 255 3.17 1.39 -19.38
CA PHE A 255 2.09 0.40 -19.40
C PHE A 255 1.81 -0.19 -18.01
N ASP A 256 0.55 -0.59 -17.81
CA ASP A 256 0.06 -1.24 -16.60
C ASP A 256 -0.28 -2.73 -16.89
N PHE A 257 0.12 -3.64 -16.00
CA PHE A 257 -0.13 -5.09 -16.14
C PHE A 257 -1.62 -5.47 -16.10
N TYR A 258 -2.48 -4.59 -15.58
CA TYR A 258 -3.94 -4.73 -15.57
C TYR A 258 -4.63 -4.15 -16.81
N ARG A 259 -3.88 -3.55 -17.76
CA ARG A 259 -4.46 -3.14 -19.05
C ARG A 259 -5.01 -4.36 -19.78
N ARG A 260 -6.21 -4.24 -20.36
CA ARG A 260 -7.00 -5.37 -20.91
C ARG A 260 -6.20 -6.35 -21.78
N ASP A 261 -5.41 -5.85 -22.72
CA ASP A 261 -4.61 -6.63 -23.66
C ASP A 261 -3.48 -7.44 -22.99
N ILE A 262 -3.01 -6.98 -21.84
CA ILE A 262 -1.99 -7.65 -21.02
C ILE A 262 -2.67 -8.56 -19.99
N ARG A 263 -3.69 -8.06 -19.29
CA ARG A 263 -4.42 -8.77 -18.23
C ARG A 263 -5.01 -10.08 -18.69
N GLN A 264 -5.61 -10.09 -19.87
CA GLN A 264 -6.18 -11.30 -20.47
C GLN A 264 -5.15 -12.43 -20.69
N ARG A 265 -3.84 -12.18 -20.57
CA ARG A 265 -2.81 -13.20 -20.76
C ARG A 265 -2.42 -13.93 -19.48
N TRP A 266 -2.78 -13.38 -18.32
CA TRP A 266 -2.33 -13.90 -17.02
C TRP A 266 -3.44 -14.06 -15.98
N ASP A 267 -4.60 -13.42 -16.17
CA ASP A 267 -5.73 -13.47 -15.24
C ASP A 267 -6.87 -14.28 -15.84
N ASP A 268 -6.92 -15.58 -15.50
CA ASP A 268 -7.94 -16.51 -15.99
C ASP A 268 -9.35 -16.14 -15.52
N ASP A 269 -9.49 -15.60 -14.29
CA ASP A 269 -10.77 -15.13 -13.76
C ASP A 269 -11.29 -13.94 -14.57
N TYR A 270 -10.39 -13.04 -14.98
CA TYR A 270 -10.73 -11.95 -15.89
C TYR A 270 -11.19 -12.48 -17.25
N GLN A 271 -10.53 -13.50 -17.81
CA GLN A 271 -10.97 -14.11 -19.06
C GLN A 271 -12.37 -14.72 -18.93
N ALA A 272 -12.62 -15.50 -17.87
CA ALA A 272 -13.91 -16.14 -17.62
C ALA A 272 -15.04 -15.09 -17.50
N ALA A 273 -14.82 -14.01 -16.75
CA ALA A 273 -15.79 -12.93 -16.62
C ALA A 273 -16.07 -12.21 -17.95
N GLN A 274 -15.07 -12.06 -18.83
CA GLN A 274 -15.28 -11.50 -20.17
C GLN A 274 -16.11 -12.44 -21.06
N TRP A 275 -15.90 -13.76 -20.97
CA TRP A 275 -16.71 -14.75 -21.69
C TRP A 275 -18.17 -14.74 -21.25
N ASP A 276 -18.43 -14.69 -19.94
CA ASP A 276 -19.80 -14.63 -19.41
C ASP A 276 -20.54 -13.37 -19.88
N GLN A 277 -19.86 -12.22 -19.92
CA GLN A 277 -20.43 -10.97 -20.45
C GLN A 277 -20.77 -11.07 -21.94
N LEU A 278 -19.91 -11.72 -22.74
CA LEU A 278 -20.16 -11.94 -24.16
C LEU A 278 -21.37 -12.86 -24.38
N VAL A 279 -21.45 -13.97 -23.65
CA VAL A 279 -22.59 -14.91 -23.73
C VAL A 279 -23.88 -14.24 -23.30
N ALA A 280 -23.86 -13.44 -22.23
CA ALA A 280 -25.03 -12.66 -21.79
C ALA A 280 -25.49 -11.67 -22.86
N ARG A 281 -24.55 -10.97 -23.51
CA ARG A 281 -24.85 -10.03 -24.59
C ARG A 281 -25.42 -10.73 -25.83
N GLU A 282 -24.86 -11.87 -26.22
CA GLU A 282 -25.37 -12.66 -27.35
C GLU A 282 -26.78 -13.21 -27.08
N ARG A 283 -27.04 -13.70 -25.85
CA ARG A 283 -28.39 -14.10 -25.43
C ARG A 283 -29.39 -12.95 -25.52
N TYR A 284 -29.03 -11.77 -25.01
CA TYR A 284 -29.85 -10.56 -25.10
C TYR A 284 -30.18 -10.20 -26.55
N PHE A 285 -29.18 -10.22 -27.46
CA PHE A 285 -29.41 -9.96 -28.88
C PHE A 285 -30.28 -11.03 -29.57
N LEU A 286 -30.20 -12.30 -29.16
CA LEU A 286 -31.05 -13.37 -29.72
C LEU A 286 -32.49 -13.34 -29.19
N GLU A 287 -32.71 -12.82 -27.99
CA GLU A 287 -34.02 -12.70 -27.35
C GLU A 287 -34.76 -11.41 -27.75
N GLU A 288 -34.06 -10.28 -27.91
CA GLU A 288 -34.65 -9.01 -28.33
C GLU A 288 -34.56 -8.72 -29.84
N GLY A 289 -33.65 -9.38 -30.57
CA GLY A 289 -33.49 -9.26 -32.02
C GLY A 289 -34.48 -10.11 -32.85
N ARG A 290 -35.44 -10.77 -32.20
CA ARG A 290 -36.60 -11.42 -32.85
C ARG A 290 -37.84 -10.54 -32.73
N LEU A 291 -37.85 -9.41 -33.42
CA LEU A 291 -39.06 -8.66 -33.82
C LEU A 291 -38.95 -8.29 -35.30
#